data_AF-A0A835I6I3-F1
#
_entry.id   AF-A0A835I6I3-F1
#
_cell.length_a   1.000
_cell.length_b   1.000
_cell.length_c   1.000
_cell.angle_alpha   90.00
_cell.angle_beta   90.00
_cell.angle_gamma   90.00
#
_symmetry.space_group_name_H-M   'P 1'
#
loop_
_entity.id
_entity.type
_entity.pdbx_description
1 polymer ?
#
loop_
_entity_poly.entity_id
_entity_poly.type
_entity_poly.pdbx_seq_one_letter_code
_entity_poly.pdbx_strand_id
1 'polypeptide(L)'
;MEEEEEEYQQERPNGLEEPLCNIKLRVNIDNPSKSDVYNPNAGRINRINSRNLPILRLLNLNAEKGVLYRNALEAPQWHVNAHCVMYVTKGDARVQIVGNYQQPIYDGELHRGQLLVVPQNFAVVKKAGDNGFEWISFQTNDNAMSSTLAGRNSALRALPQEVLMNAFRISSEEARSLKYNREETEIFAPRSESQGRAIA
;
A
#
# COMPACT_ATOMS: atom_id res chain seq x y z
N MET A 1 -24.88 70.54 9.20
CA MET A 1 -23.62 70.28 8.47
C MET A 1 -23.21 68.91 8.95
N GLU A 2 -23.60 67.92 8.16
CA GLU A 2 -23.38 66.50 8.39
C GLU A 2 -21.89 66.20 8.14
N GLU A 3 -21.22 65.59 9.10
CA GLU A 3 -19.95 64.91 8.85
C GLU A 3 -20.24 63.41 9.00
N GLU A 4 -20.45 62.74 7.87
CA GLU A 4 -20.52 61.29 7.76
C GLU A 4 -19.14 60.71 8.09
N GLU A 5 -19.01 60.07 9.24
CA GLU A 5 -17.87 59.22 9.55
C GLU A 5 -17.99 57.92 8.72
N GLU A 6 -17.33 57.88 7.57
CA GLU A 6 -17.15 56.66 6.80
C GLU A 6 -16.37 55.63 7.65
N GLU A 7 -17.09 54.63 8.17
CA GLU A 7 -16.53 53.49 8.88
C GLU A 7 -15.77 52.61 7.88
N TYR A 8 -14.49 52.91 7.67
CA TYR A 8 -13.57 52.03 6.93
C TYR A 8 -13.46 50.71 7.71
N GLN A 9 -14.26 49.71 7.33
CA GLN A 9 -14.01 48.31 7.67
C GLN A 9 -12.67 47.92 7.03
N GLN A 10 -11.57 48.14 7.74
CA GLN A 10 -10.30 47.53 7.42
C GLN A 10 -10.48 46.02 7.54
N GLU A 11 -10.62 45.34 6.40
CA GLU A 11 -10.39 43.90 6.30
C GLU A 11 -9.00 43.63 6.87
N ARG A 12 -8.95 43.09 8.09
CA ARG A 12 -7.70 42.68 8.71
C ARG A 12 -7.13 41.56 7.83
N PRO A 13 -5.91 41.69 7.31
CA PRO A 13 -5.29 40.59 6.59
C PRO A 13 -5.20 39.39 7.52
N ASN A 14 -5.61 38.23 7.01
CA ASN A 14 -5.61 36.97 7.73
C ASN A 14 -4.27 36.75 8.44
N GLY A 15 -4.28 36.61 9.76
CA GLY A 15 -3.07 36.40 10.53
C GLY A 15 -2.58 34.95 10.45
N LEU A 16 -1.45 34.66 11.11
CA LEU A 16 -0.87 33.32 11.14
C LEU A 16 -1.75 32.30 11.88
N GLU A 17 -2.70 32.77 12.69
CA GLU A 17 -3.69 31.96 13.40
C GLU A 17 -4.66 31.25 12.47
N GLU A 18 -5.06 31.85 11.35
CA GLU A 18 -6.01 31.23 10.44
C GLU A 18 -5.48 29.95 9.76
N PRO A 19 -4.27 29.92 9.16
CA PRO A 19 -3.73 28.69 8.60
C PRO A 19 -3.36 27.65 9.67
N LEU A 20 -3.04 28.06 10.90
CA LEU A 20 -2.71 27.16 12.01
C LEU A 20 -3.96 26.55 12.68
N CYS A 21 -5.01 27.33 12.89
CA CYS A 21 -6.26 26.87 13.51
C CYS A 21 -7.15 26.11 12.52
N ASN A 22 -7.00 26.32 11.22
CA ASN A 22 -7.73 25.60 10.16
C ASN A 22 -6.96 24.42 9.57
N ILE A 23 -5.91 23.92 10.24
CA ILE A 23 -5.19 22.72 9.80
C ILE A 23 -6.18 21.56 9.65
N LYS A 24 -6.16 20.92 8.48
CA LYS A 24 -6.93 19.71 8.24
C LYS A 24 -6.39 18.57 9.11
N LEU A 25 -7.20 18.11 10.07
CA LEU A 25 -6.83 17.04 11.01
C LEU A 25 -7.34 15.65 10.61
N ARG A 26 -8.33 15.60 9.71
CA ARG A 26 -8.99 14.35 9.32
C ARG A 26 -9.24 14.26 7.83
N VAL A 27 -9.27 13.03 7.34
CA VAL A 27 -9.67 12.69 5.98
C VAL A 27 -10.32 11.31 6.00
N ASN A 28 -11.34 11.12 5.17
CA ASN A 28 -11.88 9.79 4.93
C ASN A 28 -10.99 9.08 3.89
N ILE A 29 -10.32 8.02 4.31
CA ILE A 29 -9.45 7.19 3.47
C ILE A 29 -10.22 6.10 2.70
N ASP A 30 -11.43 5.75 3.15
CA ASP A 30 -12.24 4.66 2.59
C ASP A 30 -13.22 5.15 1.51
N ASN A 31 -12.69 5.87 0.52
CA ASN A 31 -13.46 6.31 -0.64
C ASN A 31 -12.95 5.61 -1.92
N PRO A 32 -13.72 4.69 -2.53
CA PRO A 32 -13.32 3.98 -3.74
C PRO A 32 -12.96 4.90 -4.91
N SER A 33 -13.62 6.05 -5.06
CA SER A 33 -13.35 7.01 -6.14
C SER A 33 -12.02 7.76 -5.99
N LYS A 34 -11.34 7.63 -4.85
CA LYS A 34 -10.04 8.25 -4.56
C LYS A 34 -8.91 7.22 -4.43
N SER A 35 -9.05 6.06 -5.07
CA SER A 35 -8.05 4.99 -5.01
C SER A 35 -6.79 5.41 -5.75
N ASP A 36 -5.64 5.26 -5.11
CA ASP A 36 -4.33 5.49 -5.73
C ASP A 36 -3.93 4.30 -6.62
N VAL A 37 -4.34 3.10 -6.21
CA VAL A 37 -4.20 1.87 -6.98
C VAL A 37 -5.57 1.23 -7.12
N TYR A 38 -5.93 0.85 -8.34
CA TYR A 38 -7.18 0.17 -8.61
C TYR A 38 -7.00 -0.93 -9.66
N ASN A 39 -7.56 -2.10 -9.38
CA ASN A 39 -7.69 -3.18 -10.34
C ASN A 39 -9.09 -3.77 -10.18
N PRO A 40 -9.96 -3.72 -11.22
CA PRO A 40 -11.35 -4.15 -11.11
C PRO A 40 -11.53 -5.62 -10.73
N ASN A 41 -10.49 -6.45 -10.92
CA ASN A 41 -10.53 -7.87 -10.62
C ASN A 41 -9.70 -8.25 -9.38
N ALA A 42 -9.06 -7.28 -8.72
CA ALA A 42 -8.18 -7.56 -7.57
C ALA A 42 -8.47 -6.69 -6.34
N GLY A 43 -8.92 -5.45 -6.52
CA GLY A 43 -9.24 -4.55 -5.41
C GLY A 43 -8.73 -3.12 -5.58
N ARG A 44 -8.44 -2.47 -4.45
CA ARG A 44 -7.96 -1.08 -4.40
C ARG A 44 -7.07 -0.81 -3.19
N ILE A 45 -6.24 0.23 -3.32
CA ILE A 45 -5.45 0.81 -2.24
C ILE A 45 -5.63 2.33 -2.25
N ASN A 46 -5.86 2.89 -1.07
CA ASN A 46 -5.92 4.33 -0.80
C ASN A 46 -4.83 4.70 0.21
N ARG A 47 -4.10 5.79 -0.02
CA ARG A 47 -2.96 6.23 0.80
C ARG A 47 -3.14 7.65 1.29
N ILE A 48 -2.85 7.88 2.56
CA ILE A 48 -2.84 9.19 3.19
C ILE A 48 -1.44 9.46 3.74
N ASN A 49 -0.82 10.55 3.27
CA ASN A 49 0.52 10.98 3.63
C ASN A 49 0.55 12.52 3.78
N SER A 50 1.71 13.10 4.05
CA SER A 50 1.87 14.54 4.23
C SER A 50 1.43 15.40 3.04
N ARG A 51 1.32 14.83 1.82
CA ARG A 51 0.82 15.56 0.64
C ARG A 51 -0.69 15.77 0.65
N ASN A 52 -1.47 14.88 1.27
CA ASN A 52 -2.94 14.95 1.28
C ASN A 52 -3.54 15.21 2.68
N LEU A 53 -2.74 15.07 3.74
CA LEU A 53 -3.05 15.46 5.10
C LEU A 53 -1.80 16.09 5.77
N PRO A 54 -1.58 17.42 5.65
CA PRO A 54 -0.32 18.07 6.01
C PRO A 54 0.19 17.83 7.44
N ILE A 55 -0.71 17.65 8.43
CA ILE A 55 -0.32 17.36 9.81
C ILE A 55 0.52 16.08 9.94
N LEU A 56 0.40 15.14 9.01
CA LEU A 56 1.19 13.92 8.99
C LEU A 56 2.70 14.16 8.87
N ARG A 57 3.11 15.30 8.31
CA ARG A 57 4.53 15.71 8.29
C ARG A 57 5.06 15.96 9.70
N LEU A 58 4.25 16.54 10.58
CA LEU A 58 4.61 16.80 11.98
C LEU A 58 4.59 15.51 12.80
N LEU A 59 3.62 14.64 12.53
CA LEU A 59 3.48 13.35 13.22
C LEU A 59 4.49 12.30 12.76
N ASN A 60 5.10 12.51 11.59
CA ASN A 60 5.97 11.55 10.91
C ASN A 60 5.28 10.17 10.70
N LEU A 61 4.03 10.21 10.23
CA LEU A 61 3.19 9.03 10.04
C LEU A 61 2.48 9.05 8.69
N ASN A 62 2.14 7.88 8.16
CA ASN A 62 1.17 7.75 7.08
C ASN A 62 0.17 6.63 7.36
N ALA A 63 -0.86 6.56 6.52
CA ALA A 63 -1.83 5.49 6.56
C ALA A 63 -2.19 4.96 5.17
N GLU A 64 -2.57 3.69 5.12
CA GLU A 64 -3.04 3.02 3.92
C GLU A 64 -4.29 2.20 4.23
N LYS A 65 -5.30 2.25 3.36
CA LYS A 65 -6.49 1.41 3.38
C LYS A 65 -6.46 0.51 2.16
N GLY A 66 -6.36 -0.78 2.38
CA GLY A 66 -6.40 -1.79 1.35
C GLY A 66 -7.69 -2.58 1.35
N VAL A 67 -8.15 -2.92 0.15
CA VAL A 67 -9.26 -3.84 -0.10
C VAL A 67 -8.81 -4.79 -1.19
N LEU A 68 -8.67 -6.07 -0.86
CA LEU A 68 -8.46 -7.15 -1.82
C LEU A 68 -9.76 -7.92 -2.00
N TYR A 69 -10.10 -8.16 -3.26
CA TYR A 69 -11.22 -9.03 -3.62
C TYR A 69 -10.87 -10.50 -3.39
N ARG A 70 -11.87 -11.36 -3.56
CA ARG A 70 -11.74 -12.81 -3.40
C ARG A 70 -10.48 -13.34 -4.10
N ASN A 71 -9.63 -14.04 -3.35
CA ASN A 71 -8.40 -14.68 -3.84
C ASN A 71 -7.37 -13.74 -4.49
N ALA A 72 -7.56 -12.42 -4.40
CA ALA A 72 -6.62 -11.44 -4.92
C ALA A 72 -5.37 -11.38 -4.04
N LEU A 73 -4.27 -10.90 -4.62
CA LEU A 73 -2.98 -10.87 -3.97
C LEU A 73 -2.38 -9.48 -4.06
N GLU A 74 -1.91 -8.94 -2.94
CA GLU A 74 -1.01 -7.79 -2.96
C GLU A 74 0.40 -8.30 -3.28
N ALA A 75 1.07 -7.65 -4.23
CA ALA A 75 2.40 -8.01 -4.69
C ALA A 75 3.35 -8.18 -3.49
N PRO A 76 4.23 -9.21 -3.50
CA PRO A 76 5.25 -9.32 -2.47
C PRO A 76 6.08 -8.04 -2.47
N GLN A 77 6.24 -7.40 -1.31
CA GLN A 77 6.89 -6.10 -1.19
C GLN A 77 7.59 -5.95 0.15
N TRP A 78 8.47 -4.96 0.28
CA TRP A 78 9.00 -4.53 1.57
C TRP A 78 8.84 -3.01 1.73
N HIS A 79 8.65 -2.56 2.98
CA HIS A 79 8.66 -1.15 3.31
C HIS A 79 10.10 -0.66 3.48
N VAL A 80 10.50 0.36 2.71
CA VAL A 80 11.90 0.81 2.59
C VAL A 80 12.33 1.68 3.78
N ASN A 81 11.43 2.51 4.29
CA ASN A 81 11.74 3.58 5.26
C ASN A 81 10.72 3.67 6.42
N ALA A 82 9.91 2.63 6.64
CA ALA A 82 8.92 2.59 7.72
C ALA A 82 8.61 1.16 8.20
N HIS A 83 8.24 1.03 9.46
CA HIS A 83 7.48 -0.13 9.95
C HIS A 83 6.01 0.04 9.57
N CYS A 84 5.28 -1.06 9.41
CA CYS A 84 3.85 -1.06 9.08
C CYS A 84 3.07 -1.82 10.15
N VAL A 85 2.12 -1.13 10.79
CA VAL A 85 1.18 -1.71 11.75
C VAL A 85 -0.17 -1.85 11.05
N MET A 86 -0.56 -3.08 10.75
CA MET A 86 -1.76 -3.42 10.00
C MET A 86 -2.85 -3.95 10.93
N TYR A 87 -4.08 -3.46 10.76
CA TYR A 87 -5.28 -3.92 11.45
C TYR A 87 -6.35 -4.36 10.45
N VAL A 88 -6.90 -5.56 10.65
CA VAL A 88 -7.90 -6.14 9.73
C VAL A 88 -9.30 -5.63 10.08
N THR A 89 -9.95 -4.98 9.12
CA THR A 89 -11.29 -4.42 9.30
C THR A 89 -12.39 -5.37 8.84
N LYS A 90 -12.12 -6.23 7.86
CA LYS A 90 -13.09 -7.20 7.30
C LYS A 90 -12.38 -8.35 6.59
N GLY A 91 -13.03 -9.51 6.55
CA GLY A 91 -12.56 -10.68 5.81
C GLY A 91 -11.33 -11.32 6.45
N ASP A 92 -10.55 -11.98 5.60
CA ASP A 92 -9.42 -12.79 6.00
C ASP A 92 -8.37 -12.89 4.89
N ALA A 93 -7.11 -13.07 5.27
CA ALA A 93 -6.01 -13.29 4.34
C ALA A 93 -4.94 -14.20 4.93
N ARG A 94 -4.29 -14.99 4.08
CA ARG A 94 -3.00 -15.58 4.42
C ARG A 94 -1.91 -14.53 4.21
N VAL A 95 -1.12 -14.30 5.26
CA VAL A 95 -0.01 -13.35 5.25
C VAL A 95 1.28 -14.11 5.54
N GLN A 96 2.32 -13.82 4.77
CA GLN A 96 3.67 -14.32 5.02
C GLN A 96 4.62 -13.15 5.17
N ILE A 97 5.47 -13.18 6.20
CA ILE A 97 6.50 -12.18 6.47
C ILE A 97 7.86 -12.86 6.54
N VAL A 98 8.79 -12.42 5.70
CA VAL A 98 10.14 -12.97 5.58
C VAL A 98 11.16 -11.87 5.87
N GLY A 99 12.08 -12.16 6.78
CA GLY A 99 13.19 -11.29 7.15
C GLY A 99 14.52 -11.81 6.62
N ASN A 100 15.58 -11.56 7.39
CA ASN A 100 16.94 -12.05 7.14
C ASN A 100 17.19 -13.47 7.70
N TYR A 101 16.17 -14.15 8.20
CA TYR A 101 16.24 -15.51 8.73
C TYR A 101 15.94 -16.55 7.64
N GLN A 102 16.33 -17.81 7.88
CA GLN A 102 16.12 -18.90 6.91
C GLN A 102 14.65 -19.32 6.75
N GLN A 103 13.75 -18.86 7.62
CA GLN A 103 12.34 -19.22 7.64
C GLN A 103 11.48 -17.95 7.75
N PRO A 104 10.22 -17.97 7.28
CA PRO A 104 9.27 -16.89 7.53
C PRO A 104 9.12 -16.65 9.04
N ILE A 105 9.11 -15.39 9.46
CA ILE A 105 8.83 -15.03 10.86
C ILE A 105 7.32 -15.07 11.15
N TYR A 106 6.50 -15.08 10.10
CA TYR A 106 5.07 -15.27 10.16
C TYR A 106 4.61 -15.95 8.87
N ASP A 107 3.78 -16.99 9.01
CA ASP A 107 2.99 -17.58 7.93
C ASP A 107 1.69 -18.07 8.53
N GLY A 108 0.59 -17.34 8.30
CA GLY A 108 -0.68 -17.64 8.93
C GLY A 108 -1.84 -16.83 8.38
N GLU A 109 -3.04 -17.21 8.79
CA GLU A 109 -4.26 -16.46 8.49
C GLU A 109 -4.41 -15.28 9.44
N LEU A 110 -4.89 -14.17 8.90
CA LEU A 110 -5.20 -12.95 9.63
C LEU A 110 -6.67 -12.61 9.37
N HIS A 111 -7.45 -12.50 10.44
CA HIS A 111 -8.89 -12.27 10.42
C HIS A 111 -9.25 -10.90 10.99
N ARG A 112 -10.48 -10.47 10.71
CA ARG A 112 -11.08 -9.26 11.29
C ARG A 112 -10.80 -9.11 12.78
N GLY A 113 -10.36 -7.92 13.19
CA GLY A 113 -10.06 -7.59 14.58
C GLY A 113 -8.63 -7.89 15.02
N GLN A 114 -7.83 -8.57 14.19
CA GLN A 114 -6.43 -8.84 14.48
C GLN A 114 -5.52 -7.73 13.97
N LEU A 115 -4.40 -7.57 14.67
CA LEU A 115 -3.32 -6.63 14.35
C LEU A 115 -2.05 -7.42 14.06
N LEU A 116 -1.30 -6.99 13.05
CA LEU A 116 -0.01 -7.56 12.68
C LEU A 116 0.99 -6.43 12.37
N VAL A 117 2.21 -6.56 12.88
CA VAL A 117 3.31 -5.61 12.60
C VAL A 117 4.24 -6.24 11.56
N VAL A 118 4.48 -5.51 10.47
CA VAL A 118 5.50 -5.82 9.47
C VAL A 118 6.68 -4.87 9.71
N PRO A 119 7.84 -5.37 10.18
CA PRO A 119 9.00 -4.52 10.37
C PRO A 119 9.53 -3.94 9.04
N GLN A 120 10.17 -2.78 9.10
CA GLN A 120 10.86 -2.18 7.96
C GLN A 120 11.84 -3.18 7.33
N ASN A 121 11.90 -3.21 6.00
CA ASN A 121 12.73 -4.10 5.18
C ASN A 121 12.39 -5.59 5.25
N PHE A 122 11.33 -5.99 5.96
CA PHE A 122 10.83 -7.36 5.87
C PHE A 122 9.91 -7.47 4.66
N ALA A 123 10.11 -8.52 3.86
CA ALA A 123 9.23 -8.82 2.74
C ALA A 123 7.92 -9.38 3.27
N VAL A 124 6.80 -8.84 2.78
CA VAL A 124 5.44 -9.29 3.11
C VAL A 124 4.67 -9.58 1.84
N VAL A 125 3.87 -10.64 1.87
CA VAL A 125 2.87 -10.94 0.85
C VAL A 125 1.54 -11.24 1.53
N LYS A 126 0.44 -10.79 0.91
CA LYS A 126 -0.92 -10.95 1.44
C LYS A 126 -1.80 -11.51 0.34
N LYS A 127 -2.45 -12.65 0.60
CA LYS A 127 -3.45 -13.23 -0.30
C LYS A 127 -4.80 -13.28 0.42
N ALA A 128 -5.79 -12.61 -0.14
CA ALA A 128 -7.15 -12.63 0.40
C ALA A 128 -7.75 -14.04 0.31
N GLY A 129 -8.57 -14.39 1.30
CA GLY A 129 -9.40 -15.59 1.24
C GLY A 129 -10.65 -15.38 0.38
N ASP A 130 -11.63 -16.27 0.57
CA ASP A 130 -12.86 -16.28 -0.23
C ASP A 130 -13.78 -15.08 0.05
N ASN A 131 -13.72 -14.52 1.26
CA ASN A 131 -14.53 -13.38 1.67
C ASN A 131 -13.89 -12.01 1.32
N GLY A 132 -12.76 -12.02 0.61
CA GLY A 132 -11.91 -10.85 0.43
C GLY A 132 -11.18 -10.46 1.72
N PHE A 133 -10.38 -9.40 1.65
CA PHE A 133 -9.57 -8.93 2.75
C PHE A 133 -9.52 -7.41 2.79
N GLU A 134 -9.86 -6.81 3.92
CA GLU A 134 -9.76 -5.37 4.11
C GLU A 134 -8.94 -5.02 5.35
N TRP A 135 -8.01 -4.09 5.20
CA TRP A 135 -7.17 -3.63 6.29
C TRP A 135 -6.98 -2.12 6.27
N ILE A 136 -6.64 -1.57 7.43
CA ILE A 136 -6.00 -0.26 7.54
C ILE A 136 -4.61 -0.48 8.13
N SER A 137 -3.61 0.22 7.60
CA SER A 137 -2.27 0.21 8.17
C SER A 137 -1.77 1.60 8.46
N PHE A 138 -0.98 1.73 9.52
CA PHE A 138 -0.26 2.92 9.89
C PHE A 138 1.23 2.64 9.73
N GLN A 139 1.96 3.59 9.12
CA GLN A 139 3.38 3.41 8.86
C GLN A 139 4.17 4.55 9.50
N THR A 140 5.33 4.21 10.06
CA THR A 140 6.13 5.09 10.95
C THR A 140 7.01 6.10 10.19
N ASN A 141 6.49 6.67 9.11
CA ASN A 141 7.15 7.70 8.31
C ASN A 141 6.08 8.48 7.52
N ASP A 142 6.16 9.81 7.40
CA ASP A 142 5.15 10.58 6.68
C ASP A 142 5.12 10.32 5.17
N ASN A 143 6.25 9.92 4.59
CA ASN A 143 6.37 9.56 3.18
C ASN A 143 6.94 8.15 3.07
N ALA A 144 6.27 7.16 3.66
CA ALA A 144 6.76 5.80 3.53
C ALA A 144 6.66 5.32 2.08
N MET A 145 7.66 4.55 1.72
CA MET A 145 7.84 3.97 0.41
C MET A 145 7.90 2.46 0.57
N SER A 146 7.33 1.75 -0.40
CA SER A 146 7.52 0.32 -0.55
C SER A 146 8.18 0.01 -1.89
N SER A 147 8.77 -1.18 -1.98
CA SER A 147 9.30 -1.72 -3.22
C SER A 147 8.69 -3.10 -3.44
N THR A 148 8.13 -3.33 -4.62
CA THR A 148 7.53 -4.62 -4.99
C THR A 148 8.57 -5.54 -5.62
N LEU A 149 8.44 -6.85 -5.38
CA LEU A 149 9.25 -7.90 -6.00
C LEU A 149 8.65 -8.36 -7.33
N ALA A 150 7.34 -8.23 -7.53
CA ALA A 150 6.64 -8.61 -8.74
C ALA A 150 5.76 -7.48 -9.28
N GLY A 151 5.41 -7.55 -10.56
CA GLY A 151 4.60 -6.54 -11.25
C GLY A 151 5.42 -5.54 -12.07
N ARG A 152 4.72 -4.62 -12.75
CA ARG A 152 5.29 -3.67 -13.70
C ARG A 152 6.38 -2.76 -13.12
N ASN A 153 6.27 -2.39 -11.84
CA ASN A 153 7.19 -1.50 -11.16
C ASN A 153 8.13 -2.24 -10.18
N SER A 154 8.32 -3.54 -10.38
CA SER A 154 9.09 -4.37 -9.44
C SER A 154 10.60 -4.19 -9.54
N ALA A 155 11.27 -4.45 -8.42
CA ALA A 155 12.72 -4.56 -8.35
C ALA A 155 13.27 -5.62 -9.32
N LEU A 156 12.59 -6.76 -9.49
CA LEU A 156 13.02 -7.78 -10.46
C LEU A 156 12.97 -7.28 -11.90
N ARG A 157 11.95 -6.48 -12.26
CA ARG A 157 11.86 -5.89 -13.61
C ARG A 157 12.95 -4.85 -13.87
N ALA A 158 13.40 -4.14 -12.83
CA ALA A 158 14.46 -3.14 -12.90
C ALA A 158 15.88 -3.75 -13.10
N LEU A 159 16.09 -5.02 -12.76
CA LEU A 159 17.36 -5.69 -12.95
C LEU A 159 17.59 -6.09 -14.42
N PRO A 160 18.84 -6.04 -14.94
CA PRO A 160 19.18 -6.64 -16.22
C PRO A 160 18.82 -8.13 -16.23
N GLN A 161 18.38 -8.64 -17.38
CA GLN A 161 17.89 -10.02 -17.47
C GLN A 161 19.01 -11.03 -17.16
N GLU A 162 20.22 -10.73 -17.61
CA GLU A 162 21.43 -11.53 -17.40
C GLU A 162 21.78 -11.63 -15.91
N VAL A 163 21.52 -10.59 -15.12
CA VAL A 163 21.71 -10.64 -13.66
C VAL A 163 20.78 -11.67 -13.04
N LEU A 164 19.51 -11.69 -13.45
CA LEU A 164 18.53 -12.68 -12.95
C LEU A 164 18.90 -14.10 -13.38
N MET A 165 19.31 -14.29 -14.64
CA MET A 165 19.73 -15.59 -15.17
C MET A 165 20.88 -16.18 -14.35
N ASN A 166 21.92 -15.38 -14.07
CA ASN A 166 23.07 -15.84 -13.31
C ASN A 166 22.78 -16.00 -11.82
N ALA A 167 22.01 -15.09 -11.22
CA ALA A 167 21.68 -15.13 -9.79
C ALA A 167 20.78 -16.31 -9.43
N PHE A 168 19.75 -16.58 -10.24
CA PHE A 168 18.78 -17.65 -10.00
C PHE A 168 19.10 -18.95 -10.73
N ARG A 169 20.13 -18.97 -11.59
CA ARG A 169 20.50 -20.11 -12.45
C ARG A 169 19.34 -20.58 -13.32
N ILE A 170 18.69 -19.62 -13.98
CA ILE A 170 17.53 -19.83 -14.84
C ILE A 170 17.83 -19.47 -16.29
N SER A 171 17.07 -20.05 -17.22
CA SER A 171 17.14 -19.74 -18.64
C SER A 171 16.72 -18.29 -18.93
N SER A 172 17.07 -17.82 -20.14
CA SER A 172 16.67 -16.50 -20.64
C SER A 172 15.14 -16.34 -20.66
N GLU A 173 14.41 -17.40 -21.04
CA GLU A 173 12.95 -17.40 -21.09
C GLU A 173 12.33 -17.35 -19.69
N GLU A 174 12.86 -18.12 -18.73
CA GLU A 174 12.41 -18.07 -17.34
C GLU A 174 12.69 -16.70 -16.70
N ALA A 175 13.84 -16.09 -16.97
CA ALA A 175 14.14 -14.74 -16.50
C ALA A 175 13.19 -13.70 -17.11
N ARG A 176 12.87 -13.82 -18.40
CA ARG A 176 11.89 -12.97 -19.08
C ARG A 176 10.50 -13.16 -18.47
N SER A 177 10.08 -14.40 -18.26
CA SER A 177 8.83 -14.81 -17.62
C SER A 177 8.71 -14.23 -16.20
N LEU A 178 9.77 -14.30 -15.40
CA LEU A 178 9.83 -13.71 -14.05
C LEU A 178 9.61 -12.19 -14.06
N LYS A 179 10.14 -11.48 -15.07
CA LYS A 179 10.01 -10.02 -15.20
C LYS A 179 8.64 -9.56 -15.70
N TYR A 180 8.02 -10.31 -16.61
CA TYR A 180 6.91 -9.79 -17.43
C TYR A 180 5.58 -10.56 -17.30
N ASN A 181 5.51 -11.66 -16.55
CA ASN A 181 4.28 -12.43 -16.36
C ASN A 181 3.18 -11.72 -15.55
N ARG A 182 3.52 -10.63 -14.86
CA ARG A 182 2.59 -9.78 -14.12
C ARG A 182 2.73 -8.37 -14.64
N GLU A 183 1.68 -7.91 -15.32
CA GLU A 183 1.59 -6.56 -15.88
C GLU A 183 0.89 -5.59 -14.92
N GLU A 184 0.21 -6.12 -13.91
CA GLU A 184 -0.31 -5.34 -12.79
C GLU A 184 0.83 -4.74 -11.96
N THR A 185 0.54 -3.70 -11.17
CA THR A 185 1.55 -2.98 -10.38
C THR A 185 1.70 -3.55 -8.96
N GLU A 186 0.67 -3.38 -8.13
CA GLU A 186 0.73 -3.68 -6.69
C GLU A 186 -0.33 -4.69 -6.23
N ILE A 187 -1.44 -4.80 -6.96
CA ILE A 187 -2.53 -5.75 -6.63
C ILE A 187 -2.88 -6.59 -7.85
N PHE A 188 -2.88 -7.90 -7.65
CA PHE A 188 -2.94 -8.90 -8.70
C PHE A 188 -4.26 -9.64 -8.66
N ALA A 189 -4.87 -9.78 -9.82
CA ALA A 189 -6.06 -10.58 -9.95
C ALA A 189 -5.71 -12.06 -9.69
N PRO A 190 -6.64 -12.84 -9.11
CA PRO A 190 -6.49 -14.29 -9.05
C PRO A 190 -6.24 -14.81 -10.46
N ARG A 191 -5.27 -15.72 -10.62
CA ARG A 191 -5.17 -16.46 -11.88
C ARG A 191 -6.21 -17.55 -11.84
N SER A 192 -6.97 -17.71 -12.92
CA SER A 192 -7.73 -18.94 -13.15
C SER A 192 -6.72 -20.08 -13.11
N GLU A 193 -6.89 -21.03 -12.20
CA GLU A 193 -6.17 -22.29 -12.30
C GLU A 193 -6.60 -22.90 -13.64
N SER A 194 -5.72 -22.88 -14.64
CA SER A 194 -5.84 -23.87 -15.70
C SER A 194 -5.71 -25.20 -14.99
N GLN A 195 -6.83 -25.92 -14.85
CA GLN A 195 -6.88 -27.28 -14.36
C GLN A 195 -5.65 -28.01 -14.88
N GLY A 196 -4.73 -28.33 -13.97
CA GLY A 196 -3.66 -29.26 -14.29
C GLY A 196 -4.36 -30.50 -14.82
N ARG A 197 -4.10 -30.83 -16.09
CA ARG A 197 -4.48 -32.14 -16.64
C ARG A 197 -3.96 -33.17 -15.65
N ALA A 198 -4.86 -33.80 -14.91
CA ALA A 198 -4.60 -35.08 -14.29
C ALA A 198 -4.27 -36.03 -15.45
N ILE A 199 -2.99 -36.29 -15.64
CA ILE A 199 -2.54 -37.41 -16.44
C ILE A 199 -2.58 -38.59 -15.49
N ALA A 200 -3.65 -39.37 -15.58
CA ALA A 200 -3.68 -40.76 -15.17
C ALA A 200 -3.53 -41.61 -16.44
#